data_AF-A0A2D6ENE9-F1
#
_entry.id   AF-A0A2D6ENE9-F1
#
_cell.length_a   1.000
_cell.length_b   1.000
_cell.length_c   1.000
_cell.angle_alpha   90.00
_cell.angle_beta   90.00
_cell.angle_gamma   90.00
#
_symmetry.space_group_name_H-M   'P 1'
#
loop_
_entity.id
_entity.type
_entity.pdbx_description
1 polymer ?
#
loop_
_entity_poly.entity_id
_entity_poly.type
_entity_poly.pdbx_seq_one_letter_code
_entity_poly.pdbx_strand_id
1 'polypeptide(L)'
;MNNTTKLAFLALTGALATTGAASEAEAKKKEHEKCYGVAKAGQNDCGTSVHSCAGMSKEDGDTTEWVYVPKGLCDKLVNGSLESSES
;
A
#
# COMPACT_ATOMS: atom_id res chain seq x y z
N MET A 1 16.86 -45.47 37.56
CA MET A 1 16.94 -45.76 36.12
C MET A 1 16.77 -44.44 35.37
N ASN A 2 17.85 -43.66 35.20
CA ASN A 2 18.72 -43.60 34.02
C ASN A 2 18.00 -43.34 32.68
N ASN A 3 18.00 -42.08 32.26
CA ASN A 3 18.22 -41.68 30.86
C ASN A 3 18.48 -40.18 30.77
N THR A 4 19.74 -39.86 31.07
CA THR A 4 20.45 -38.70 30.52
C THR A 4 20.35 -38.76 28.99
N THR A 5 19.74 -37.77 28.37
CA THR A 5 20.00 -37.45 26.95
C THR A 5 20.16 -35.95 26.82
N LYS A 6 21.39 -35.49 27.05
CA LYS A 6 21.85 -34.17 26.63
C LYS A 6 21.98 -34.22 25.11
N LEU A 7 20.99 -33.69 24.39
CA LEU A 7 21.14 -33.36 22.98
C LEU A 7 21.64 -31.93 22.89
N ALA A 8 22.90 -31.84 22.50
CA ALA A 8 23.65 -30.62 22.29
C ALA A 8 23.60 -30.24 20.80
N PHE A 9 23.70 -28.93 20.55
CA PHE A 9 24.08 -28.27 19.29
C PHE A 9 23.16 -28.43 18.06
N LEU A 10 22.54 -27.32 17.65
CA LEU A 10 23.06 -26.52 16.53
C LEU A 10 22.36 -25.14 16.55
N ALA A 11 23.06 -24.11 17.04
CA ALA A 11 22.63 -22.74 16.82
C ALA A 11 22.99 -22.38 15.37
N LEU A 12 22.00 -22.40 14.48
CA LEU A 12 22.15 -21.92 13.11
C LEU A 12 22.12 -20.39 13.14
N THR A 13 23.26 -19.77 13.41
CA THR A 13 23.49 -18.33 13.21
C THR A 13 23.57 -18.05 11.71
N GLY A 14 22.42 -18.05 11.04
CA GLY A 14 22.26 -17.45 9.72
C GLY A 14 22.00 -15.96 9.89
N ALA A 15 23.07 -15.16 9.96
CA ALA A 15 22.94 -13.72 9.81
C ALA A 15 22.47 -13.42 8.39
N LEU A 16 21.16 -13.17 8.21
CA LEU A 16 20.66 -12.57 6.99
C LEU A 16 21.22 -11.15 6.92
N ALA A 17 22.35 -10.99 6.25
CA ALA A 17 22.77 -9.70 5.71
C ALA A 17 21.80 -9.35 4.59
N THR A 18 20.65 -8.77 4.93
CA THR A 18 19.81 -8.07 3.95
C THR A 18 20.56 -6.80 3.55
N THR A 19 21.38 -6.90 2.51
CA THR A 19 21.91 -5.75 1.80
C THR A 19 20.71 -4.91 1.35
N GLY A 20 20.73 -3.64 1.78
CA GLY A 20 19.62 -2.71 1.60
C GLY A 20 19.23 -2.55 0.15
N ALA A 21 18.08 -3.10 -0.22
CA ALA A 21 17.27 -2.61 -1.33
C ALA A 21 16.30 -1.55 -0.77
N ALA A 22 16.86 -0.44 -0.29
CA ALA A 22 16.09 0.72 0.20
C ALA A 22 16.40 1.93 -0.69
N SER A 23 16.25 1.78 -2.01
CA SER A 23 16.50 2.91 -2.93
C SER A 23 15.74 2.83 -4.26
N GLU A 24 14.77 1.93 -4.43
CA GLU A 24 13.86 1.95 -5.60
C GLU A 24 12.45 2.47 -5.25
N ALA A 25 12.05 2.41 -3.97
CA ALA A 25 10.72 2.85 -3.54
C ALA A 25 10.55 4.38 -3.60
N GLU A 26 11.63 5.16 -3.47
CA GLU A 26 11.57 6.63 -3.47
C GLU A 26 11.45 7.24 -4.88
N ALA A 27 11.98 6.56 -5.91
CA ALA A 27 11.86 7.02 -7.29
C ALA A 27 10.43 6.88 -7.82
N LYS A 28 9.75 5.77 -7.50
CA LYS A 28 8.38 5.49 -7.98
C LYS A 28 7.30 6.40 -7.39
N LYS A 29 7.53 6.98 -6.20
CA LYS A 29 6.59 7.95 -5.60
C LYS A 29 6.51 9.28 -6.37
N LYS A 30 7.49 9.61 -7.21
CA LYS A 30 7.47 10.87 -7.98
C LYS A 30 6.67 10.79 -9.28
N GLU A 31 6.41 9.58 -9.77
CA GLU A 31 5.76 9.37 -11.08
C GLU A 31 4.26 9.10 -10.97
N HIS A 32 3.74 8.90 -9.76
CA HIS A 32 2.34 8.55 -9.53
C HIS A 32 1.77 9.40 -8.40
N GLU A 33 0.46 9.60 -8.43
CA GLU A 33 -0.30 10.42 -7.50
C GLU A 33 -1.61 9.71 -7.12
N LYS A 34 -2.15 10.04 -5.94
CA LYS A 34 -3.50 9.63 -5.58
C LYS A 34 -4.48 10.52 -6.32
N CYS A 35 -5.48 9.91 -6.94
CA CYS A 35 -6.58 10.62 -7.56
C CYS A 35 -7.91 10.23 -6.92
N TYR A 36 -8.50 11.17 -6.22
CA TYR A 36 -9.75 11.01 -5.48
C TYR A 36 -10.96 11.29 -6.39
N GLY A 37 -12.12 10.72 -6.04
CA GLY A 37 -13.39 11.02 -6.71
C GLY A 37 -13.59 10.39 -8.09
N VAL A 38 -12.66 9.53 -8.53
CA VAL A 38 -12.70 8.88 -9.86
C VAL A 38 -12.79 7.36 -9.80
N ALA A 39 -12.67 6.78 -8.60
CA ALA A 39 -12.80 5.34 -8.40
C ALA A 39 -14.24 4.89 -8.66
N LYS A 40 -14.43 3.76 -9.34
CA LYS A 40 -15.75 3.10 -9.37
C LYS A 40 -16.00 2.36 -8.06
N ALA A 41 -17.26 2.05 -7.78
CA ALA A 41 -17.64 1.16 -6.70
C ALA A 41 -16.83 -0.14 -6.77
N GLY A 42 -16.22 -0.53 -5.66
CA GLY A 42 -15.37 -1.70 -5.55
C GLY A 42 -14.03 -1.61 -6.29
N GLN A 43 -13.61 -0.44 -6.76
CA GLN A 43 -12.37 -0.25 -7.52
C GLN A 43 -11.47 0.86 -6.97
N ASN A 44 -11.55 1.15 -5.68
CA ASN A 44 -10.60 2.00 -4.99
C ASN A 44 -9.34 1.23 -4.56
N ASP A 45 -8.25 1.96 -4.34
CA ASP A 45 -7.03 1.46 -3.72
C ASP A 45 -7.08 1.48 -2.18
N CYS A 46 -6.19 0.72 -1.54
CA CYS A 46 -6.07 0.65 -0.07
C CYS A 46 -5.63 1.97 0.55
N GLY A 47 -5.96 2.19 1.83
CA GLY A 47 -5.48 3.36 2.57
C GLY A 47 -6.27 4.62 2.23
N THR A 48 -7.59 4.45 2.10
CA THR A 48 -8.55 5.53 2.26
C THR A 48 -8.81 5.71 3.76
N SER A 49 -9.52 6.76 4.12
CA SER A 49 -9.82 7.14 5.49
C SER A 49 -11.02 6.42 6.11
N VAL A 50 -11.97 6.05 5.26
CA VAL A 50 -13.20 5.37 5.65
C VAL A 50 -13.00 3.87 5.82
N HIS A 51 -12.04 3.27 5.11
CA HIS A 51 -11.69 1.85 5.27
C HIS A 51 -10.27 1.52 4.78
N SER A 52 -9.71 0.44 5.32
CA SER A 52 -8.30 0.07 5.11
C SER A 52 -8.02 -0.75 3.86
N CYS A 53 -9.02 -1.41 3.26
CA CYS A 53 -8.83 -2.35 2.15
C CYS A 53 -9.29 -1.78 0.80
N ALA A 54 -8.61 -2.18 -0.28
CA ALA A 54 -9.02 -1.92 -1.66
C ALA A 54 -10.36 -2.60 -1.98
N GLY A 55 -11.09 -2.02 -2.93
CA GLY A 55 -12.36 -2.54 -3.43
C GLY A 55 -13.53 -2.46 -2.45
N MET A 56 -13.46 -1.55 -1.48
CA MET A 56 -14.47 -1.33 -0.45
C MET A 56 -15.35 -0.09 -0.71
N SER A 57 -14.99 0.72 -1.69
CA SER A 57 -15.80 1.84 -2.16
C SER A 57 -17.20 1.37 -2.53
N LYS A 58 -18.21 2.03 -1.98
CA LYS A 58 -19.61 1.61 -2.13
C LYS A 58 -20.29 2.22 -3.35
N GLU A 59 -19.78 3.35 -3.84
CA GLU A 59 -20.38 4.13 -4.90
C GLU A 59 -19.33 4.62 -5.90
N ASP A 60 -19.77 4.87 -7.12
CA ASP A 60 -18.91 5.45 -8.15
C ASP A 60 -18.61 6.92 -7.79
N GLY A 61 -17.32 7.28 -7.81
CA GLY A 61 -16.87 8.65 -7.66
C GLY A 61 -16.90 9.18 -6.23
N ASP A 62 -16.89 8.32 -5.21
CA ASP A 62 -16.74 8.75 -3.82
C ASP A 62 -15.46 9.59 -3.66
N THR A 63 -15.62 10.81 -3.14
CA THR A 63 -14.54 11.81 -3.00
C THR A 63 -13.55 11.52 -1.89
N THR A 64 -13.85 10.56 -1.02
CA THR A 64 -12.93 10.03 0.01
C THR A 64 -12.11 8.85 -0.53
N GLU A 65 -12.58 8.27 -1.64
CA GLU A 65 -11.99 7.12 -2.30
C GLU A 65 -11.04 7.54 -3.43
N TRP A 66 -9.96 6.78 -3.62
CA TRP A 66 -8.92 7.12 -4.58
C TRP A 66 -8.38 5.92 -5.34
N VAL A 67 -7.72 6.22 -6.47
CA VAL A 67 -6.91 5.30 -7.25
C VAL A 67 -5.52 5.88 -7.52
N TYR A 68 -4.51 5.02 -7.61
CA TYR A 68 -3.13 5.41 -7.91
C TYR A 68 -2.95 5.55 -9.42
N VAL A 69 -2.63 6.76 -9.87
CA VAL A 69 -2.51 7.08 -11.29
C VAL A 69 -1.15 7.69 -11.60
N PRO A 70 -0.70 7.68 -12.87
CA PRO A 70 0.46 8.45 -13.27
C PRO A 70 0.26 9.95 -12.98
N LYS A 71 1.36 10.63 -12.63
CA LYS A 71 1.35 12.05 -12.28
C LYS A 71 0.79 12.92 -13.41
N GLY A 72 -0.08 13.86 -13.05
CA GLY A 72 -0.75 14.77 -13.99
C GLY A 72 -1.88 14.14 -14.80
N LEU A 73 -2.25 12.87 -14.53
CA LEU A 73 -3.46 12.28 -15.09
C LEU A 73 -4.70 12.75 -14.31
N CYS A 74 -4.61 12.93 -13.00
CA CYS A 74 -5.79 13.23 -12.17
C CYS A 74 -6.51 14.50 -12.63
N ASP A 75 -5.75 15.57 -12.91
CA ASP A 75 -6.28 16.85 -13.40
C ASP A 75 -6.97 16.77 -14.77
N LYS A 76 -6.79 15.66 -15.50
CA LYS A 76 -7.41 15.41 -16.81
C LYS A 76 -8.67 14.55 -16.70
N LEU A 77 -8.95 14.00 -15.51
CA LEU A 77 -10.14 13.20 -15.26
C LEU A 77 -11.26 14.08 -14.74
N VAL A 78 -12.48 13.83 -15.21
CA VAL A 78 -13.66 14.52 -14.71
C VAL A 78 -13.82 14.20 -13.22
N ASN A 79 -13.97 15.24 -12.39
CA ASN A 79 -14.06 15.17 -10.93
C ASN A 79 -12.79 14.66 -10.21
N GLY A 80 -11.65 14.54 -10.90
CA GLY A 80 -10.38 14.18 -10.27
C GLY A 80 -9.90 15.24 -9.29
N SER A 81 -9.46 14.80 -8.12
CA SER A 81 -8.84 15.65 -7.09
C SER A 81 -7.58 15.01 -6.53
N LEU A 82 -6.56 15.82 -6.27
CA LEU A 82 -5.34 15.39 -5.56
C LEU A 82 -5.52 15.41 -4.03
N GLU A 83 -6.61 15.99 -3.55
CA GLU A 83 -6.97 16.08 -2.14
C GLU A 83 -8.22 15.24 -1.84
N SER A 84 -8.24 14.57 -0.69
CA SER A 84 -9.46 13.92 -0.20
C SER A 84 -10.44 14.97 0.31
N SER A 85 -11.74 14.76 0.07
CA SER A 85 -12.79 15.68 0.55
C SER A 85 -13.24 15.38 1.99
N GLU A 86 -12.36 14.86 2.82
CA GLU A 86 -12.67 14.57 4.21
C GLU A 86 -12.58 15.84 5.05
N SER A 87 -13.65 16.09 5.81
CA SER A 87 -13.73 17.15 6.81
C SER A 87 -13.48 16.59 8.19
#